data_AF-A0A150T1U6-F1
#
_entry.id   AF-A0A150T1U6-F1
#
_cell.length_a   1.000
_cell.length_b   1.000
_cell.length_c   1.000
_cell.angle_alpha   90.00
_cell.angle_beta   90.00
_cell.angle_gamma   90.00
#
_symmetry.space_group_name_H-M   'P 1'
#
loop_
_entity.id
_entity.type
_entity.pdbx_description
1 polymer ?
#
loop_
_entity_poly.entity_id
_entity_poly.type
_entity_poly.pdbx_seq_one_letter_code
_entity_poly.pdbx_strand_id
1 'polypeptide(L)'
;MSTGSGTGELDIKRGDLLPKEPEETEQPDQTQIPIDSKLRFIEARTETPLLQVAVTGSNPPPGYAAMTEYWSRRGTLKTSAMILESIGFANRSGSAGYPKEFHDWLAEGSVLATAQEVSAQQWVQGVHQPASPNSALYWAADPDAPSTRRIGLLLELGSAGELLNVVWYKTRQPTGGLIFQKAPSRLTFTLLVVGEQRKQSTDPYDIDAQNTWYYYRGEM
;
A
#
# COMPACT_ATOMS: atom_id res chain seq x y z
N MET A 1 33.99 -29.71 -37.53
CA MET A 1 35.00 -28.78 -36.98
C MET A 1 34.39 -27.40 -36.88
N SER A 2 34.82 -26.67 -35.84
CA SER A 2 34.57 -25.27 -35.49
C SER A 2 33.32 -24.90 -34.70
N THR A 3 33.63 -24.60 -33.45
CA THR A 3 32.91 -23.99 -32.33
C THR A 3 32.61 -22.50 -32.53
N GLY A 4 31.57 -22.00 -31.85
CA GLY A 4 31.36 -20.58 -31.59
C GLY A 4 30.41 -20.38 -30.40
N SER A 5 31.00 -20.18 -29.23
CA SER A 5 30.34 -19.86 -27.96
C SER A 5 29.75 -18.45 -27.97
N GLY A 6 28.61 -18.28 -27.31
CA GLY A 6 27.98 -16.98 -27.05
C GLY A 6 27.09 -17.08 -25.83
N THR A 7 27.70 -17.19 -24.65
CA THR A 7 27.07 -16.96 -23.36
C THR A 7 26.67 -15.48 -23.27
N GLY A 8 25.43 -15.18 -23.62
CA GLY A 8 24.75 -13.93 -23.28
C GLY A 8 23.94 -14.16 -22.03
N GLU A 9 24.52 -13.80 -20.89
CA GLU A 9 23.90 -13.68 -19.58
C GLU A 9 22.65 -12.79 -19.72
N LEU A 10 21.46 -13.40 -19.70
CA LEU A 10 20.20 -12.65 -19.66
C LEU A 10 20.00 -12.16 -18.23
N ASP A 11 20.17 -10.85 -18.05
CA ASP A 11 19.74 -10.10 -16.87
C ASP A 11 18.26 -10.42 -16.57
N ILE A 12 18.03 -11.30 -15.60
CA ILE A 12 16.69 -11.62 -15.09
C ILE A 12 16.25 -10.41 -14.28
N LYS A 13 15.45 -9.53 -14.89
CA LYS A 13 14.71 -8.50 -14.15
C LYS A 13 13.67 -9.21 -13.28
N ARG A 14 13.76 -8.98 -11.98
CA ARG A 14 13.01 -9.61 -10.86
C ARG A 14 11.48 -9.57 -10.95
N GLY A 15 10.89 -9.03 -12.02
CA GLY A 15 9.45 -9.11 -12.32
C GLY A 15 9.02 -10.46 -12.94
N ASP A 16 9.97 -11.28 -13.40
CA ASP A 16 9.70 -12.57 -14.06
C ASP A 16 9.51 -13.76 -13.09
N LEU A 17 9.54 -13.53 -11.77
CA LEU A 17 9.33 -14.56 -10.75
C LEU A 17 7.92 -14.56 -10.14
N LEU A 18 7.00 -13.75 -10.68
CA LEU A 18 5.58 -13.95 -10.38
C LEU A 18 5.14 -15.23 -11.10
N PRO A 19 4.55 -16.23 -10.42
CA PRO A 19 3.94 -17.36 -11.09
C PRO A 19 2.99 -16.85 -12.17
N LYS A 20 3.13 -17.33 -13.40
CA LYS A 20 2.03 -17.26 -14.37
C LYS A 20 0.93 -18.17 -13.83
N GLU A 21 0.01 -17.60 -13.07
CA GLU A 21 -1.17 -18.32 -12.62
C GLU A 21 -2.00 -18.75 -13.85
N PRO A 22 -2.61 -19.95 -13.81
CA PRO A 22 -3.66 -20.31 -14.78
C PRO A 22 -4.80 -19.29 -14.65
N GLU A 23 -5.64 -19.15 -15.68
CA GLU A 23 -6.83 -18.28 -15.64
C GLU A 23 -7.73 -18.68 -14.45
N GLU A 24 -7.49 -18.06 -13.29
CA GLU A 24 -8.30 -18.24 -12.10
C GLU A 24 -9.60 -17.48 -12.29
N THR A 25 -10.70 -18.22 -12.12
CA THR A 25 -12.04 -17.68 -11.99
C THR A 25 -12.02 -16.61 -10.90
N GLU A 26 -12.58 -15.43 -11.17
CA GLU A 26 -12.66 -14.30 -10.23
C GLU A 26 -13.03 -14.79 -8.82
N GLN A 27 -12.06 -14.80 -7.91
CA GLN A 27 -12.32 -15.07 -6.50
C GLN A 27 -13.08 -13.85 -5.93
N PRO A 28 -14.28 -14.04 -5.36
CA PRO A 28 -15.14 -12.94 -4.95
C PRO A 28 -14.70 -12.19 -3.68
N ASP A 29 -13.62 -12.65 -3.02
CA ASP A 29 -13.11 -12.02 -1.79
C ASP A 29 -11.74 -11.38 -2.06
N GLN A 30 -11.76 -10.33 -2.88
CA GLN A 30 -10.58 -9.49 -3.08
C GLN A 30 -10.54 -8.37 -2.04
N THR A 31 -9.34 -7.94 -1.76
CA THR A 31 -9.00 -7.14 -0.60
C THR A 31 -8.17 -5.91 -0.99
N GLN A 32 -8.17 -4.86 -0.17
CA GLN A 32 -7.52 -3.57 -0.50
C GLN A 32 -6.10 -3.72 -1.06
N ILE A 33 -5.29 -4.53 -0.38
CA ILE A 33 -4.01 -5.06 -0.86
C ILE A 33 -4.19 -6.58 -1.06
N PRO A 34 -3.58 -7.22 -2.08
CA PRO A 34 -3.72 -8.66 -2.30
C PRO A 34 -3.45 -9.47 -1.04
N ILE A 35 -4.27 -10.49 -0.80
CA ILE A 35 -4.10 -11.43 0.30
C ILE A 35 -2.71 -12.07 0.24
N ASP A 36 -2.12 -12.32 1.41
CA ASP A 36 -0.80 -12.94 1.53
C ASP A 36 0.27 -12.22 0.69
N SER A 37 0.22 -10.88 0.71
CA SER A 37 1.24 -10.02 0.15
C SER A 37 1.82 -9.08 1.20
N LYS A 38 3.01 -8.57 0.91
CA LYS A 38 3.67 -7.54 1.72
C LYS A 38 3.96 -6.35 0.85
N LEU A 39 3.64 -5.16 1.35
CA LEU A 39 4.03 -3.92 0.70
C LEU A 39 5.16 -3.27 1.50
N ARG A 40 6.05 -2.60 0.79
CA ARG A 40 7.07 -1.75 1.40
C ARG A 40 6.97 -0.35 0.82
N PHE A 41 6.95 0.64 1.70
CA PHE A 41 7.10 2.04 1.33
C PHE A 41 8.52 2.47 1.66
N ILE A 42 9.27 2.92 0.66
CA ILE A 42 10.63 3.43 0.82
C ILE A 42 10.68 4.92 0.47
N GLU A 43 11.63 5.65 1.07
CA GLU A 43 11.91 7.01 0.65
C GLU A 43 12.48 7.01 -0.78
N ALA A 44 11.92 7.82 -1.68
CA ALA A 44 12.30 7.78 -3.10
C ALA A 44 13.77 8.13 -3.38
N ARG A 45 14.45 8.84 -2.47
CA ARG A 45 15.84 9.30 -2.66
C ARG A 45 16.88 8.38 -2.03
N THR A 46 16.59 7.86 -0.83
CA THR A 46 17.56 7.07 -0.05
C THR A 46 17.24 5.59 -0.05
N GLU A 47 16.05 5.22 -0.54
CA GLU A 47 15.50 3.86 -0.46
C GLU A 47 15.34 3.33 0.98
N THR A 48 15.41 4.22 1.97
CA THR A 48 15.21 3.86 3.37
C THR A 48 13.77 3.40 3.59
N PRO A 49 13.52 2.24 4.23
CA PRO A 49 12.18 1.80 4.59
C PRO A 49 11.47 2.78 5.52
N LEU A 50 10.24 3.16 5.15
CA LEU A 50 9.40 4.09 5.90
C LEU A 50 8.23 3.36 6.57
N LEU A 51 7.50 2.57 5.76
CA LEU A 51 6.39 1.72 6.20
C LEU A 51 6.55 0.33 5.60
N GLN A 52 6.04 -0.65 6.31
CA GLN A 52 5.84 -2.00 5.83
C GLN A 52 4.41 -2.42 6.12
N VAL A 53 3.80 -3.07 5.15
CA VAL A 53 2.46 -3.62 5.28
C VAL A 53 2.55 -5.12 5.10
N ALA A 54 1.87 -5.87 5.95
CA ALA A 54 1.61 -7.28 5.72
C ALA A 54 0.12 -7.53 5.88
N VAL A 55 -0.38 -8.46 5.08
CA VAL A 55 -1.80 -8.65 4.91
C VAL A 55 -2.13 -10.11 5.10
N THR A 56 -2.95 -10.41 6.10
CA THR A 56 -3.33 -11.80 6.41
C THR A 56 -4.50 -12.24 5.55
N GLY A 57 -4.48 -13.48 5.10
CA GLY A 57 -5.67 -14.14 4.54
C GLY A 57 -6.60 -14.72 5.60
N SER A 58 -7.43 -15.68 5.17
CA SER A 58 -8.39 -16.39 6.02
C SER A 58 -7.74 -17.25 7.12
N ASN A 59 -6.47 -17.63 6.95
CA ASN A 59 -5.70 -18.43 7.91
C ASN A 59 -4.43 -17.67 8.35
N PRO A 60 -4.57 -16.69 9.27
CA PRO A 60 -3.45 -15.88 9.74
C PRO A 60 -2.48 -16.69 10.62
N PRO A 61 -1.22 -16.22 10.80
CA PRO A 61 -0.35 -16.75 11.84
C PRO A 61 -0.93 -16.55 13.25
N PRO A 62 -0.54 -17.37 14.24
CA PRO A 62 -0.97 -17.18 15.62
C PRO A 62 -0.67 -15.76 16.13
N GLY A 63 -1.66 -15.13 16.76
CA GLY A 63 -1.55 -13.76 17.28
C GLY A 63 -1.96 -12.66 16.30
N TYR A 64 -2.36 -13.01 15.07
CA TYR A 64 -2.89 -12.09 14.08
C TYR A 64 -4.34 -12.45 13.73
N ALA A 65 -5.18 -11.43 13.51
CA ALA A 65 -6.52 -11.57 12.95
C ALA A 65 -6.47 -11.89 11.45
N ALA A 66 -7.49 -12.60 10.97
CA ALA A 66 -7.69 -12.90 9.55
C ALA A 66 -8.11 -11.64 8.79
N MET A 67 -7.86 -11.61 7.48
CA MET A 67 -8.28 -10.51 6.59
C MET A 67 -7.98 -9.12 7.17
N THR A 68 -6.74 -8.93 7.61
CA THR A 68 -6.30 -7.72 8.32
C THR A 68 -5.01 -7.20 7.72
N GLU A 69 -4.93 -5.89 7.50
CA GLU A 69 -3.70 -5.20 7.13
C GLU A 69 -2.97 -4.74 8.38
N TYR A 70 -1.67 -5.04 8.46
CA TYR A 70 -0.79 -4.62 9.53
C TYR A 70 0.24 -3.64 8.99
N TRP A 71 0.19 -2.41 9.46
CA TRP A 71 1.03 -1.30 9.06
C TRP A 71 2.11 -1.04 10.12
N SER A 72 3.35 -1.45 9.82
CA SER A 72 4.53 -1.24 10.66
C SER A 72 5.29 0.00 10.20
N ARG A 73 5.47 0.97 11.10
CA ARG A 73 6.31 2.15 10.84
C ARG A 73 7.78 1.82 11.11
N ARG A 74 8.64 1.96 10.10
CA ARG A 74 10.10 1.70 10.18
C ARG A 74 10.96 2.95 10.28
N GLY A 75 10.44 4.10 9.81
CA GLY A 75 11.23 5.31 9.70
C GLY A 75 10.45 6.59 9.97
N THR A 76 11.13 7.72 9.83
CA THR A 76 10.50 9.04 9.91
C THR A 76 9.79 9.36 8.60
N LEU A 77 8.49 9.64 8.66
CA LEU A 77 7.66 9.96 7.49
C LEU A 77 7.77 11.44 7.06
N LYS A 78 8.99 11.99 7.08
CA LYS A 78 9.30 13.34 6.61
C LYS A 78 9.95 13.27 5.23
N THR A 79 9.17 12.85 4.23
CA THR A 79 9.65 12.75 2.85
C THR A 79 8.74 13.53 1.90
N SER A 80 9.31 14.04 0.81
CA SER A 80 8.54 14.62 -0.29
C SER A 80 7.97 13.55 -1.22
N ALA A 81 8.53 12.34 -1.21
CA ALA A 81 8.08 11.24 -2.06
C ALA A 81 8.41 9.87 -1.46
N MET A 82 7.48 8.94 -1.60
CA MET A 82 7.65 7.56 -1.20
C MET A 82 7.27 6.62 -2.33
N ILE A 83 7.91 5.46 -2.37
CA ILE A 83 7.69 4.43 -3.38
C ILE A 83 7.10 3.22 -2.68
N LEU A 84 5.90 2.83 -3.10
CA LEU A 84 5.26 1.56 -2.76
C LEU A 84 5.82 0.49 -3.68
N GLU A 85 6.25 -0.64 -3.11
CA GLU A 85 6.64 -1.85 -3.82
C GLU A 85 5.83 -3.04 -3.28
N SER A 86 5.32 -3.86 -4.19
CA SER A 86 4.64 -5.12 -3.85
C SER A 86 5.64 -6.29 -3.82
N ILE A 87 5.58 -7.08 -2.75
CA ILE A 87 6.51 -8.16 -2.45
C ILE A 87 5.70 -9.38 -2.02
N GLY A 88 5.94 -10.53 -2.65
CA GLY A 88 5.35 -11.81 -2.22
C GLY A 88 6.03 -12.36 -0.97
N PHE A 89 5.31 -13.15 -0.17
CA PHE A 89 5.96 -13.96 0.87
C PHE A 89 6.83 -15.05 0.23
N ALA A 90 7.96 -15.35 0.86
CA ALA A 90 8.79 -16.50 0.47
C ALA A 90 8.15 -17.82 0.92
N ASN A 91 7.43 -17.81 2.03
CA ASN A 91 6.69 -18.94 2.58
C ASN A 91 5.19 -18.77 2.32
N ARG A 92 4.53 -19.79 1.79
CA ARG A 92 3.08 -19.79 1.61
C ARG A 92 2.32 -19.82 2.93
N SER A 93 1.12 -19.27 2.97
CA SER A 93 0.20 -19.42 4.11
C SER A 93 0.02 -20.91 4.47
N GLY A 94 -0.05 -21.19 5.78
CA GLY A 94 -0.10 -22.54 6.33
C GLY A 94 1.22 -23.31 6.37
N SER A 95 2.32 -22.80 5.79
CA SER A 95 3.64 -23.41 5.94
C SER A 95 4.31 -23.02 7.27
N ALA A 96 5.23 -23.87 7.76
CA ALA A 96 5.90 -23.64 9.04
C ALA A 96 6.75 -22.34 9.09
N GLY A 97 7.26 -21.88 7.95
CA GLY A 97 8.08 -20.66 7.86
C GLY A 97 7.28 -19.37 7.80
N TYR A 98 6.01 -19.42 7.38
CA TYR A 98 5.17 -18.23 7.17
C TYR A 98 4.96 -17.40 8.45
N PRO A 99 4.65 -17.98 9.63
CA PRO A 99 4.52 -17.21 10.86
C PRO A 99 5.76 -16.39 11.22
N LYS A 100 6.96 -17.00 11.09
CA LYS A 100 8.22 -16.31 11.38
C LYS A 100 8.44 -15.17 10.40
N GLU A 101 8.25 -15.43 9.11
CA GLU A 101 8.44 -14.42 8.06
C GLU A 101 7.46 -13.24 8.19
N PHE A 102 6.22 -13.51 8.60
CA PHE A 102 5.21 -12.49 8.87
C PHE A 102 5.60 -11.62 10.08
N HIS A 103 5.99 -12.26 11.18
CA HIS A 103 6.40 -11.58 12.38
C HIS A 103 7.64 -10.70 12.16
N ASP A 104 8.70 -11.27 11.58
CA ASP A 104 9.96 -10.55 11.31
C ASP A 104 9.73 -9.31 10.42
N TRP A 105 8.82 -9.42 9.45
CA TRP A 105 8.46 -8.29 8.59
C TRP A 105 7.88 -7.12 9.36
N LEU A 106 7.12 -7.36 10.43
CA LEU A 106 6.45 -6.31 11.21
C LEU A 106 7.19 -5.88 12.48
N ALA A 107 8.13 -6.69 12.98
CA ALA A 107 8.67 -6.65 14.35
C ALA A 107 9.38 -5.36 14.80
N GLU A 108 9.83 -4.49 13.90
CA GLU A 108 10.68 -3.34 14.28
C GLU A 108 9.91 -2.00 14.34
N GLY A 109 8.58 -2.02 14.29
CA GLY A 109 7.76 -0.80 14.22
C GLY A 109 6.50 -0.84 15.07
N SER A 110 5.93 0.35 15.34
CA SER A 110 4.56 0.45 15.85
C SER A 110 3.62 -0.10 14.79
N VAL A 111 2.77 -1.06 15.16
CA VAL A 111 1.85 -1.73 14.25
C VAL A 111 0.45 -1.18 14.44
N LEU A 112 -0.10 -0.59 13.38
CA LEU A 112 -1.52 -0.31 13.24
C LEU A 112 -2.17 -1.49 12.52
N ALA A 113 -3.31 -1.98 13.00
CA ALA A 113 -4.10 -3.02 12.35
C ALA A 113 -5.40 -2.43 11.80
N THR A 114 -5.75 -2.77 10.57
CA THR A 114 -7.01 -2.32 9.93
C THR A 114 -7.66 -3.48 9.21
N ALA A 115 -8.99 -3.57 9.28
CA ALA A 115 -9.74 -4.55 8.50
C ALA A 115 -9.46 -4.38 7.00
N GLN A 116 -9.27 -5.50 6.32
CA GLN A 116 -8.89 -5.56 4.90
C GLN A 116 -10.11 -5.76 4.00
N GLU A 117 -11.13 -6.46 4.49
CA GLU A 117 -12.43 -6.59 3.85
C GLU A 117 -13.17 -5.27 3.97
N VAL A 118 -13.26 -4.57 2.85
CA VAL A 118 -13.94 -3.29 2.77
C VAL A 118 -14.96 -3.39 1.68
N SER A 119 -16.24 -3.35 2.03
CA SER A 119 -17.29 -3.22 1.03
C SER A 119 -17.20 -1.83 0.39
N ALA A 120 -17.69 -1.69 -0.84
CA ALA A 120 -17.79 -0.37 -1.47
C ALA A 120 -18.63 0.64 -0.66
N GLN A 121 -19.47 0.18 0.27
CA GLN A 121 -20.33 0.99 1.13
C GLN A 121 -19.59 1.57 2.33
N GLN A 122 -18.45 0.99 2.72
CA GLN A 122 -17.59 1.51 3.78
C GLN A 122 -16.70 2.67 3.31
N TRP A 123 -16.64 2.93 1.99
CA TRP A 123 -16.04 4.12 1.44
C TRP A 123 -16.99 5.30 1.55
N VAL A 124 -16.57 6.33 2.27
CA VAL A 124 -17.36 7.53 2.51
C VAL A 124 -17.04 8.56 1.43
N GLN A 125 -18.07 9.09 0.78
CA GLN A 125 -17.90 10.21 -0.14
C GLN A 125 -17.58 11.50 0.65
N GLY A 126 -16.48 12.16 0.31
CA GLY A 126 -16.07 13.43 0.91
C GLY A 126 -14.60 13.45 1.34
N VAL A 127 -14.32 14.22 2.38
CA VAL A 127 -12.98 14.45 2.92
C VAL A 127 -12.94 14.03 4.37
N HIS A 128 -12.01 13.14 4.72
CA HIS A 128 -11.74 12.79 6.10
C HIS A 128 -11.08 13.97 6.82
N GLN A 129 -11.59 14.32 7.99
CA GLN A 129 -11.01 15.35 8.84
C GLN A 129 -9.95 14.70 9.73
N PRO A 130 -8.65 15.00 9.53
CA PRO A 130 -7.60 14.41 10.35
C PRO A 130 -7.78 14.79 11.81
N ALA A 131 -7.68 13.81 12.70
CA ALA A 131 -7.71 14.04 14.15
C ALA A 131 -6.32 14.33 14.71
N SER A 132 -5.28 13.94 13.97
CA SER A 132 -3.89 14.10 14.35
C SER A 132 -3.33 15.52 14.08
N PRO A 133 -2.46 16.04 14.98
CA PRO A 133 -1.72 17.29 14.74
C PRO A 133 -0.64 17.17 13.66
N ASN A 134 -0.21 15.94 13.33
CA ASN A 134 0.86 15.67 12.36
C ASN A 134 0.31 14.75 11.27
N SER A 135 -0.18 15.34 10.18
CA SER A 135 -0.80 14.60 9.09
C SER A 135 -0.14 14.94 7.76
N ALA A 136 0.06 13.94 6.90
CA ALA A 136 0.63 14.12 5.57
C ALA A 136 -0.20 13.35 4.54
N LEU A 137 -0.78 14.07 3.57
CA LEU A 137 -1.43 13.48 2.42
C LEU A 137 -0.42 13.34 1.29
N TYR A 138 -0.28 12.12 0.79
CA TYR A 138 0.47 11.82 -0.42
C TYR A 138 -0.48 11.41 -1.53
N TRP A 139 -0.09 11.61 -2.78
CA TRP A 139 -0.93 11.26 -3.92
C TRP A 139 -0.14 10.59 -5.03
N ALA A 140 -0.84 9.82 -5.85
CA ALA A 140 -0.32 9.20 -7.06
C ALA A 140 -1.39 9.17 -8.17
N ALA A 141 -0.97 8.87 -9.40
CA ALA A 141 -1.91 8.44 -10.43
C ALA A 141 -2.49 7.07 -10.03
N ASP A 142 -3.80 6.90 -10.17
CA ASP A 142 -4.47 5.64 -9.84
C ASP A 142 -4.00 4.55 -10.83
N PRO A 143 -3.37 3.45 -10.39
CA PRO A 143 -2.93 2.39 -11.30
C PRO A 143 -4.09 1.74 -12.05
N ASP A 144 -5.33 1.81 -11.54
CA ASP A 144 -6.51 1.27 -12.22
C ASP A 144 -6.99 2.16 -13.39
N ALA A 145 -6.60 3.45 -13.42
CA ALA A 145 -6.93 4.40 -14.49
C ALA A 145 -6.00 5.62 -14.51
N PRO A 146 -4.69 5.46 -14.81
CA PRO A 146 -3.66 6.43 -14.47
C PRO A 146 -3.78 7.77 -15.23
N SER A 147 -4.35 7.76 -16.43
CA SER A 147 -4.54 8.97 -17.23
C SER A 147 -5.65 9.89 -16.71
N THR A 148 -6.59 9.36 -15.93
CA THR A 148 -7.84 10.07 -15.60
C THR A 148 -8.19 10.08 -14.11
N ARG A 149 -7.51 9.29 -13.28
CA ARG A 149 -7.83 9.16 -11.85
C ARG A 149 -6.62 9.36 -10.96
N ARG A 150 -6.91 9.67 -9.71
CA ARG A 150 -5.94 9.91 -8.65
C ARG A 150 -6.31 9.09 -7.43
N ILE A 151 -5.29 8.72 -6.69
CA ILE A 151 -5.41 8.12 -5.37
C ILE A 151 -4.60 8.93 -4.37
N GLY A 152 -5.05 8.91 -3.12
CA GLY A 152 -4.38 9.57 -2.01
C GLY A 152 -4.14 8.60 -0.85
N LEU A 153 -3.06 8.83 -0.13
CA LEU A 153 -2.68 8.13 1.09
C LEU A 153 -2.41 9.18 2.16
N LEU A 154 -3.34 9.34 3.09
CA LEU A 154 -3.18 10.21 4.25
C LEU A 154 -2.65 9.39 5.42
N LEU A 155 -1.54 9.84 5.98
CA LEU A 155 -0.92 9.26 7.17
C LEU A 155 -1.10 10.24 8.34
N GLU A 156 -1.71 9.77 9.42
CA GLU A 156 -1.87 10.53 10.67
C GLU A 156 -0.90 10.01 11.72
N LEU A 157 -0.09 10.90 12.29
CA LEU A 157 0.95 10.56 13.26
C LEU A 157 0.68 11.21 14.61
N GLY A 158 1.01 10.53 15.70
CA GLY A 158 0.93 11.15 17.01
C GLY A 158 2.06 12.14 17.25
N SER A 159 2.11 12.65 18.47
CA SER A 159 3.14 13.64 18.85
C SER A 159 4.53 13.01 18.96
N ALA A 160 4.62 11.71 19.25
CA ALA A 160 5.88 10.96 19.21
C ALA A 160 6.17 10.37 17.81
N GLY A 161 5.34 10.73 16.81
CA GLY A 161 5.44 10.27 15.43
C GLY A 161 4.89 8.86 15.18
N GLU A 162 4.36 8.19 16.19
CA GLU A 162 3.67 6.90 16.06
C GLU A 162 2.58 6.97 14.99
N LEU A 163 2.42 5.90 14.19
CA LEU A 163 1.37 5.85 13.19
C LEU A 163 0.02 5.61 13.87
N LEU A 164 -0.88 6.60 13.80
CA LEU A 164 -2.19 6.54 14.44
C LEU A 164 -3.28 6.10 13.47
N ASN A 165 -3.18 6.50 12.20
CA ASN A 165 -4.20 6.19 11.22
C ASN A 165 -3.62 6.21 9.80
N VAL A 166 -4.24 5.42 8.93
CA VAL A 166 -4.00 5.40 7.49
C VAL A 166 -5.33 5.54 6.80
N VAL A 167 -5.44 6.53 5.92
CA VAL A 167 -6.67 6.82 5.18
C VAL A 167 -6.36 6.81 3.69
N TRP A 168 -7.07 5.95 2.97
CA TRP A 168 -6.99 5.88 1.52
C TRP A 168 -8.03 6.80 0.89
N TYR A 169 -7.68 7.39 -0.24
CA TYR A 169 -8.56 8.22 -1.06
C TYR A 169 -8.58 7.72 -2.52
N LYS A 170 -9.75 7.75 -3.17
CA LYS A 170 -9.90 7.57 -4.63
C LYS A 170 -10.86 8.61 -5.21
N THR A 171 -10.61 9.00 -6.47
CA THR A 171 -11.54 9.86 -7.23
C THR A 171 -12.76 9.13 -7.80
N ARG A 172 -12.89 7.83 -7.54
CA ARG A 172 -14.04 7.00 -7.92
C ARG A 172 -14.31 6.01 -6.80
N GLN A 173 -15.58 5.76 -6.49
CA GLN A 173 -15.97 4.72 -5.55
C GLN A 173 -15.38 3.38 -6.02
N PRO A 174 -14.57 2.70 -5.19
CA PRO A 174 -13.89 1.50 -5.63
C PRO A 174 -14.83 0.31 -5.77
N THR A 175 -14.65 -0.44 -6.86
CA THR A 175 -15.31 -1.74 -7.07
C THR A 175 -14.81 -2.74 -6.04
N GLY A 176 -15.71 -3.45 -5.36
CA GLY A 176 -15.36 -4.38 -4.29
C GLY A 176 -14.68 -3.73 -3.09
N GLY A 177 -14.71 -2.39 -2.99
CA GLY A 177 -14.04 -1.60 -1.95
C GLY A 177 -12.50 -1.69 -1.91
N LEU A 178 -11.88 -2.07 -3.03
CA LEU A 178 -10.43 -2.22 -3.15
C LEU A 178 -9.73 -0.89 -3.47
N ILE A 179 -8.63 -0.59 -2.78
CA ILE A 179 -7.76 0.52 -3.18
C ILE A 179 -7.07 0.22 -4.52
N PHE A 180 -6.74 -1.03 -4.81
CA PHE A 180 -6.19 -1.47 -6.10
C PHE A 180 -6.99 -2.66 -6.63
N GLN A 181 -7.45 -2.61 -7.88
CA GLN A 181 -8.01 -3.82 -8.53
C GLN A 181 -6.88 -4.82 -8.82
N LYS A 182 -5.69 -4.30 -9.11
CA LYS A 182 -4.44 -5.07 -9.18
C LYS A 182 -3.34 -4.28 -8.50
N ALA A 183 -2.68 -4.88 -7.52
CA ALA A 183 -1.56 -4.21 -6.86
C ALA A 183 -0.46 -3.87 -7.88
N PRO A 184 -0.02 -2.60 -7.95
CA PRO A 184 1.10 -2.23 -8.79
C PRO A 184 2.39 -2.86 -8.25
N SER A 185 3.29 -3.28 -9.13
CA SER A 185 4.63 -3.72 -8.73
C SER A 185 5.42 -2.58 -8.08
N ARG A 186 5.19 -1.35 -8.57
CA ARG A 186 5.79 -0.13 -8.05
C ARG A 186 4.86 1.07 -8.28
N LEU A 187 4.71 1.92 -7.28
CA LEU A 187 3.91 3.15 -7.37
C LEU A 187 4.57 4.27 -6.55
N THR A 188 4.75 5.44 -7.16
CA THR A 188 5.33 6.59 -6.48
C THR A 188 4.24 7.52 -5.98
N PHE A 189 4.25 7.76 -4.68
CA PHE A 189 3.43 8.76 -4.01
C PHE A 189 4.24 10.03 -3.77
N THR A 190 3.64 11.18 -4.06
CA THR A 190 4.23 12.51 -3.85
C THR A 190 3.48 13.23 -2.75
N LEU A 191 4.21 13.87 -1.84
CA LEU A 191 3.62 14.69 -0.79
C LEU A 191 2.82 15.84 -1.39
N LEU A 192 1.58 16.02 -0.92
CA LEU A 192 0.73 17.12 -1.35
C LEU A 192 1.14 18.41 -0.66
N VAL A 193 1.56 19.38 -1.47
CA VAL A 193 1.91 20.73 -1.03
C VAL A 193 1.21 21.76 -1.90
N VAL A 194 0.76 22.86 -1.29
CA VAL A 194 -0.01 23.92 -1.94
C VAL A 194 0.57 25.30 -1.70
N GLY A 195 0.26 26.21 -2.62
CA GLY A 195 0.69 27.59 -2.59
C GLY A 195 2.20 27.79 -2.82
N GLU A 196 2.60 29.04 -2.93
CA GLU A 196 3.99 29.42 -3.20
C GLU A 196 4.96 29.00 -2.09
N GLN A 197 4.46 28.92 -0.85
CA GLN A 197 5.23 28.50 0.32
C GLN A 197 5.32 26.97 0.47
N ARG A 198 4.73 26.18 -0.45
CA ARG A 198 4.72 24.70 -0.41
C ARG A 198 4.24 24.15 0.94
N LYS A 199 3.16 24.72 1.46
CA LYS A 199 2.53 24.25 2.70
C LYS A 199 1.93 22.86 2.47
N GLN A 200 2.16 21.92 3.38
CA GLN A 200 1.49 20.61 3.33
C GLN A 200 -0.03 20.78 3.38
N SER A 201 -0.74 20.06 2.52
CA SER A 201 -2.20 19.97 2.57
C SER A 201 -2.64 18.56 2.91
N THR A 202 -3.81 18.46 3.53
CA THR A 202 -4.52 17.20 3.80
C THR A 202 -5.85 17.12 3.06
N ASP A 203 -6.18 18.14 2.25
CA ASP A 203 -7.40 18.18 1.46
C ASP A 203 -7.18 17.51 0.09
N PRO A 204 -7.87 16.41 -0.23
CA PRO A 204 -7.68 15.74 -1.52
C PRO A 204 -8.16 16.58 -2.71
N TYR A 205 -9.01 17.60 -2.53
CA TYR A 205 -9.40 18.52 -3.61
C TYR A 205 -8.22 19.37 -4.11
N ASP A 206 -7.14 19.50 -3.33
CA ASP A 206 -5.90 20.14 -3.80
C ASP A 206 -5.11 19.24 -4.79
N ILE A 207 -5.41 17.94 -4.85
CA ILE A 207 -4.87 17.01 -5.87
C ILE A 207 -5.67 17.16 -7.17
N ASP A 208 -7.00 17.14 -7.05
CA ASP A 208 -7.93 17.23 -8.17
C ASP A 208 -9.27 17.83 -7.71
N ALA A 209 -9.45 19.12 -7.98
CA ALA A 209 -10.58 19.90 -7.49
C ALA A 209 -11.92 19.56 -8.19
N GLN A 210 -11.88 18.92 -9.36
CA GLN A 210 -13.07 18.66 -10.18
C GLN A 210 -13.67 17.28 -9.92
N ASN A 211 -12.94 16.40 -9.23
CA ASN A 211 -13.36 15.04 -8.99
C ASN A 211 -14.11 14.89 -7.66
N THR A 212 -15.01 13.91 -7.62
CA THR A 212 -15.60 13.44 -6.36
C THR A 212 -14.60 12.54 -5.66
N TRP A 213 -14.34 12.82 -4.38
CA TRP A 213 -13.45 12.00 -3.57
C TRP A 213 -14.22 11.05 -2.66
N TYR A 214 -13.67 9.85 -2.51
CA TYR A 214 -14.11 8.84 -1.57
C TYR A 214 -12.93 8.48 -0.69
N TYR A 215 -13.17 8.29 0.59
CA TYR A 215 -12.15 7.85 1.53
C TYR A 215 -12.56 6.59 2.26
N TYR A 216 -11.56 5.79 2.61
CA TYR A 216 -11.69 4.71 3.57
C TYR A 216 -10.73 4.95 4.72
N ARG A 217 -11.28 4.84 5.93
CA ARG A 217 -10.53 4.83 7.19
C ARG A 217 -10.74 3.46 7.81
N GLY A 218 -9.65 2.75 8.11
CA GLY A 218 -9.72 1.51 8.87
C GLY A 218 -10.42 1.72 10.21
N GLU A 219 -11.42 0.90 10.49
CA GLU A 219 -11.93 0.76 11.86
C GLU A 219 -10.88 0.00 12.68
N MET A 220 -10.54 0.55 13.84
CA MET A 220 -9.55 0.01 14.78
C MET A 220 -10.24 -0.77 15.89
#